data_AF-A0A2D0N4M9-F1
#
_entry.id   AF-A0A2D0N4M9-F1
#
_cell.length_a   1.000
_cell.length_b   1.000
_cell.length_c   1.000
_cell.angle_alpha   90.00
_cell.angle_beta   90.00
_cell.angle_gamma   90.00
#
_symmetry.space_group_name_H-M   'P 1'
#
loop_
_entity.id
_entity.type
_entity.pdbx_description
1 polymer ?
#
loop_
_entity_poly.entity_id
_entity_poly.type
_entity_poly.pdbx_seq_one_letter_code
_entity_poly.pdbx_strand_id
1 'polypeptide(L)'
;MTLKNSISFLLLVALLVGFSACEETKYDITPYTGDNFYRFTSSGTAIFEDDPMPIEIPVRYSTTDGSSGSVEFEISGGAAGTDYEILNSSNTLSFDAGSGYQDVIRIQPVYNQPSASDAVLEITLTNPQNGVAGFPGPDGNNSTYLLTIKNECTRIPVGGTYVSLTTGQSTDGCCPDEVANHASVVTITDNGDGTYEVSDFSAGLYLEWYDVYGVTADLPLPVTLTVDGSVVTISGSEPFGTSVSGSGTYEKCSGAITYTWSNGYSDTGTVSLTLQQ
;
A
#
# COMPACT_ATOMS: atom_id res chain seq x y z
N MET A 1 -39.76 -21.55 51.25
CA MET A 1 -40.63 -21.85 50.08
C MET A 1 -40.45 -20.71 49.08
N THR A 2 -39.26 -20.58 48.49
CA THR A 2 -38.81 -19.29 47.92
C THR A 2 -37.60 -19.50 47.00
N LEU A 3 -37.74 -20.27 45.92
CA LEU A 3 -36.71 -20.32 44.87
C LEU A 3 -37.27 -20.63 43.47
N LYS A 4 -38.43 -21.30 43.38
CA LYS A 4 -39.06 -21.64 42.09
C LYS A 4 -39.75 -20.48 41.37
N ASN A 5 -40.21 -19.43 42.08
CA ASN A 5 -40.93 -18.31 41.46
C ASN A 5 -40.01 -17.23 40.86
N SER A 6 -38.75 -17.13 41.29
CA SER A 6 -37.83 -16.08 40.83
C SER A 6 -37.22 -16.41 39.46
N ILE A 7 -36.99 -17.70 39.17
CA ILE A 7 -36.40 -18.15 37.90
C ILE A 7 -37.42 -18.05 36.75
N SER A 8 -38.70 -18.31 37.03
CA SER A 8 -39.77 -18.21 36.03
C SER A 8 -40.09 -16.77 35.63
N PHE A 9 -39.85 -15.80 36.52
CA PHE A 9 -40.04 -14.38 36.23
C PHE A 9 -38.84 -13.79 35.45
N LEU A 10 -37.61 -14.21 35.76
CA LEU A 10 -36.42 -13.80 35.01
C LEU A 10 -36.41 -14.34 33.57
N LEU A 11 -36.87 -15.58 33.34
CA LEU A 11 -36.99 -16.15 31.99
C LEU A 11 -38.07 -15.45 31.15
N LEU A 12 -39.15 -14.97 31.78
CA LEU A 12 -40.21 -14.23 31.08
C LEU A 12 -39.76 -12.81 30.70
N VAL A 13 -39.00 -12.13 31.57
CA VAL A 13 -38.44 -10.80 31.29
C VAL A 13 -37.32 -10.87 30.25
N ALA A 14 -36.47 -11.91 30.27
CA ALA A 14 -35.46 -12.11 29.23
C ALA A 14 -36.07 -12.43 27.84
N LEU A 15 -37.22 -13.11 27.81
CA LEU A 15 -37.94 -13.38 26.55
C LEU A 15 -38.64 -12.12 26.01
N LEU A 16 -39.12 -11.22 26.87
CA LEU A 16 -39.78 -9.98 26.47
C LEU A 16 -38.81 -8.88 26.00
N VAL A 17 -37.56 -8.88 26.47
CA VAL A 17 -36.52 -7.93 26.01
C VAL A 17 -35.79 -8.45 24.76
N GLY A 18 -35.89 -9.75 24.44
CA GLY A 18 -35.29 -10.36 23.24
C GLY A 18 -35.99 -10.03 21.92
N PHE A 19 -37.20 -9.44 21.95
CA PHE A 19 -37.95 -9.08 20.73
C PHE A 19 -37.95 -7.57 20.40
N SER A 20 -37.35 -6.72 21.24
CA SER A 20 -37.26 -5.27 20.99
C SER A 20 -35.90 -4.80 20.48
N ALA A 21 -34.97 -5.71 20.20
CA ALA A 21 -33.63 -5.41 19.68
C ALA A 21 -33.50 -5.81 18.20
N CYS A 22 -34.46 -5.43 17.37
CA CYS A 22 -34.33 -5.42 15.90
C CYS A 22 -35.37 -4.43 15.33
N GLU A 23 -35.37 -3.19 15.82
CA GLU A 23 -35.76 -2.11 14.93
C GLU A 23 -34.52 -1.88 14.07
N GLU A 24 -34.40 -2.63 12.96
CA GLU A 24 -33.56 -2.16 11.87
C GLU A 24 -34.08 -0.76 11.58
N THR A 25 -33.31 0.26 11.97
CA THR A 25 -33.41 1.56 11.33
C THR A 25 -33.16 1.28 9.86
N LYS A 26 -34.24 0.99 9.13
CA LYS A 26 -34.31 1.16 7.70
C LYS A 26 -33.97 2.63 7.54
N TYR A 27 -32.69 2.89 7.29
CA TYR A 27 -32.33 4.14 6.67
C TYR A 27 -33.22 4.16 5.43
N ASP A 28 -34.18 5.09 5.40
CA ASP A 28 -34.86 5.46 4.17
C ASP A 28 -33.75 6.09 3.31
N ILE A 29 -32.95 5.22 2.70
CA ILE A 29 -32.09 5.56 1.58
C ILE A 29 -33.08 5.85 0.46
N THR A 30 -33.60 7.06 0.49
CA THR A 30 -34.30 7.62 -0.66
C THR A 30 -33.29 7.55 -1.80
N PRO A 31 -33.60 6.80 -2.88
CA PRO A 31 -32.72 6.76 -4.03
C PRO A 31 -32.49 8.19 -4.49
N TYR A 32 -31.24 8.53 -4.76
CA TYR A 32 -30.93 9.84 -5.35
C TYR A 32 -31.76 10.01 -6.63
N THR A 33 -32.53 11.09 -6.71
CA THR A 33 -33.44 11.39 -7.84
C THR A 33 -33.02 12.59 -8.66
N GLY A 34 -31.85 13.17 -8.37
CA GLY A 34 -31.34 14.32 -9.11
C GLY A 34 -30.68 13.92 -10.43
N ASP A 35 -29.98 14.89 -11.03
CA ASP A 35 -29.33 14.73 -12.32
C ASP A 35 -28.35 13.56 -12.36
N ASN A 36 -28.33 12.86 -13.48
CA ASN A 36 -27.29 11.87 -13.78
C ASN A 36 -25.92 12.56 -13.84
N PHE A 37 -24.84 11.84 -13.53
CA PHE A 37 -23.53 12.47 -13.42
C PHE A 37 -22.34 11.55 -13.66
N TYR A 38 -21.23 12.13 -14.11
CA TYR A 38 -19.95 11.48 -14.36
C TYR A 38 -18.96 11.86 -13.28
N ARG A 39 -18.19 10.90 -12.76
CA ARG A 39 -17.14 11.22 -11.78
C ARG A 39 -15.96 10.27 -11.85
N PHE A 40 -14.82 10.76 -11.42
CA PHE A 40 -13.73 9.89 -10.99
C PHE A 40 -14.07 9.17 -9.68
N THR A 41 -13.55 7.96 -9.52
CA THR A 41 -13.74 7.18 -8.29
C THR A 41 -12.83 7.65 -7.14
N SER A 42 -11.72 8.33 -7.47
CA SER A 42 -10.82 9.02 -6.55
C SER A 42 -10.45 10.40 -7.10
N SER A 43 -9.76 11.24 -6.32
CA SER A 43 -9.32 12.58 -6.73
C SER A 43 -7.93 12.61 -7.38
N GLY A 44 -7.20 11.49 -7.35
CA GLY A 44 -5.86 11.41 -7.91
C GLY A 44 -5.09 10.15 -7.53
N THR A 45 -3.88 10.04 -8.07
CA THR A 45 -2.90 8.98 -7.78
C THR A 45 -1.49 9.43 -8.19
N ALA A 46 -0.49 8.59 -7.91
CA ALA A 46 0.84 8.75 -8.45
C ALA A 46 1.40 7.42 -8.97
N ILE A 47 2.17 7.48 -10.04
CA ILE A 47 2.89 6.35 -10.68
C ILE A 47 4.29 6.80 -11.04
N PHE A 48 5.21 5.87 -11.30
CA PHE A 48 6.56 6.23 -11.76
C PHE A 48 6.64 6.23 -13.29
N GLU A 49 7.60 6.97 -13.83
CA GLU A 49 7.87 7.01 -15.28
C GLU A 49 8.42 5.68 -15.86
N ASP A 50 9.00 4.79 -15.03
CA ASP A 50 9.37 3.41 -15.40
C ASP A 50 8.21 2.40 -15.34
N ASP A 51 7.00 2.81 -14.96
CA ASP A 51 5.91 1.83 -14.85
C ASP A 51 5.67 1.16 -16.23
N PRO A 52 5.91 -0.16 -16.35
CA PRO A 52 5.84 -0.84 -17.63
C PRO A 52 4.40 -1.00 -18.12
N MET A 53 3.40 -0.71 -17.28
CA MET A 53 1.99 -0.83 -17.61
C MET A 53 1.32 0.55 -17.61
N PRO A 54 0.34 0.77 -18.51
CA PRO A 54 -0.43 1.99 -18.48
C PRO A 54 -1.32 2.04 -17.24
N ILE A 55 -1.48 3.22 -16.68
CA ILE A 55 -2.48 3.43 -15.64
C ILE A 55 -3.88 3.49 -16.25
N GLU A 56 -4.84 2.82 -15.60
CA GLU A 56 -6.26 2.95 -15.90
C GLU A 56 -6.94 3.82 -14.86
N ILE A 57 -7.51 4.95 -15.30
CA ILE A 57 -8.25 5.89 -14.45
C ILE A 57 -9.74 5.70 -14.72
N PRO A 58 -10.47 5.06 -13.79
CA PRO A 58 -11.88 4.74 -14.00
C PRO A 58 -12.78 5.97 -13.81
N VAL A 59 -13.67 6.16 -14.77
CA VAL A 59 -14.77 7.12 -14.71
C VAL A 59 -16.07 6.33 -14.59
N ARG A 60 -16.97 6.81 -13.72
CA ARG A 60 -18.28 6.21 -13.53
C ARG A 60 -19.37 7.18 -13.94
N TYR A 61 -20.38 6.64 -14.63
CA TYR A 61 -21.63 7.33 -14.89
C TYR A 61 -22.69 6.80 -13.93
N SER A 62 -23.29 7.69 -13.14
CA SER A 62 -24.39 7.38 -12.25
C SER A 62 -25.67 7.87 -12.91
N THR A 63 -26.55 6.93 -13.25
CA THR A 63 -27.84 7.20 -13.90
C THR A 63 -28.99 6.75 -13.01
N THR A 64 -30.05 7.56 -12.95
CA THR A 64 -31.28 7.28 -12.19
C THR A 64 -32.35 6.60 -13.05
N ASP A 65 -32.25 6.73 -14.37
CA ASP A 65 -33.23 6.25 -15.35
C ASP A 65 -32.68 5.12 -16.24
N GLY A 66 -31.41 4.75 -16.08
CA GLY A 66 -30.74 3.73 -16.89
C GLY A 66 -30.44 4.21 -18.32
N SER A 67 -30.45 5.52 -18.55
CA SER A 67 -30.06 6.09 -19.84
C SER A 67 -28.57 5.87 -20.11
N SER A 68 -28.19 5.93 -21.39
CA SER A 68 -26.78 6.03 -21.79
C SER A 68 -26.32 7.48 -21.83
N GLY A 69 -25.01 7.68 -21.85
CA GLY A 69 -24.42 9.00 -21.98
C GLY A 69 -22.94 8.95 -22.33
N SER A 70 -22.35 10.12 -22.50
CA SER A 70 -20.94 10.29 -22.82
C SER A 70 -20.37 11.53 -22.12
N VAL A 71 -19.07 11.50 -21.86
CA VAL A 71 -18.32 12.66 -21.35
C VAL A 71 -16.97 12.69 -22.05
N GLU A 72 -16.43 13.87 -22.27
CA GLU A 72 -15.07 14.05 -22.77
C GLU A 72 -14.10 14.22 -21.60
N PHE A 73 -12.81 14.03 -21.86
CA PHE A 73 -11.77 14.43 -20.92
C PHE A 73 -10.72 15.32 -21.59
N GLU A 74 -10.25 16.30 -20.83
CA GLU A 74 -9.13 17.15 -21.18
C GLU A 74 -8.00 16.92 -20.18
N ILE A 75 -6.76 16.91 -20.68
CA ILE A 75 -5.56 16.79 -19.85
C ILE A 75 -4.79 18.11 -19.96
N SER A 76 -4.46 18.69 -18.81
CA SER A 76 -3.58 19.84 -18.70
C SER A 76 -2.43 19.54 -17.75
N GLY A 77 -1.31 20.26 -17.88
CA GLY A 77 -0.07 19.89 -17.20
C GLY A 77 0.61 18.68 -17.86
N GLY A 78 1.88 18.47 -17.55
CA GLY A 78 2.75 17.56 -18.30
C GLY A 78 2.82 17.90 -19.81
N ALA A 79 3.60 17.12 -20.55
CA ALA A 79 3.79 17.23 -21.98
C ALA A 79 3.54 15.87 -22.66
N ALA A 80 2.48 15.79 -23.46
CA ALA A 80 2.16 14.59 -24.23
C ALA A 80 3.32 14.22 -25.18
N GLY A 81 3.64 12.93 -25.26
CA GLY A 81 4.78 12.36 -25.99
C GLY A 81 6.14 12.58 -25.31
N THR A 82 6.20 13.35 -24.21
CA THR A 82 7.41 13.54 -23.40
C THR A 82 7.23 12.93 -22.02
N ASP A 83 6.20 13.29 -21.27
CA ASP A 83 5.90 12.75 -19.94
C ASP A 83 4.93 11.57 -20.00
N TYR A 84 4.06 11.54 -21.02
CA TYR A 84 3.01 10.53 -21.14
C TYR A 84 2.47 10.34 -22.56
N GLU A 85 1.87 9.19 -22.83
CA GLU A 85 1.05 8.91 -24.00
C GLU A 85 -0.39 8.56 -23.60
N ILE A 86 -1.37 9.08 -24.34
CA ILE A 86 -2.79 8.71 -24.19
C ILE A 86 -3.04 7.50 -25.08
N LEU A 87 -3.50 6.39 -24.48
CA LEU A 87 -3.77 5.15 -25.22
C LEU A 87 -5.23 5.01 -25.67
N ASN A 88 -6.12 5.90 -25.23
CA ASN A 88 -7.49 5.95 -25.75
C ASN A 88 -7.48 6.34 -27.22
N SER A 89 -8.32 5.69 -28.03
CA SER A 89 -8.54 6.06 -29.43
C SER A 89 -9.35 7.34 -29.61
N SER A 90 -10.00 7.82 -28.53
CA SER A 90 -10.83 9.02 -28.48
C SER A 90 -10.77 9.61 -27.07
N ASN A 91 -10.92 10.94 -26.97
CA ASN A 91 -11.08 11.63 -25.68
C ASN A 91 -12.54 11.57 -25.16
N THR A 92 -13.45 10.92 -25.89
CA THR A 92 -14.83 10.70 -25.46
C THR A 92 -14.98 9.33 -24.82
N LEU A 93 -15.45 9.30 -23.59
CA LEU A 93 -15.86 8.10 -22.85
C LEU A 93 -17.36 7.86 -23.04
N SER A 94 -17.77 6.60 -23.18
CA SER A 94 -19.16 6.23 -23.45
C SER A 94 -19.69 5.23 -22.42
N PHE A 95 -20.92 5.46 -21.97
CA PHE A 95 -21.50 4.75 -20.84
C PHE A 95 -22.91 4.27 -21.17
N ASP A 96 -23.14 2.98 -20.96
CA ASP A 96 -24.43 2.33 -21.11
C ASP A 96 -24.52 1.08 -20.22
N ALA A 97 -25.68 0.40 -20.24
CA ALA A 97 -25.87 -0.83 -19.49
C ALA A 97 -24.90 -1.97 -19.90
N GLY A 98 -24.41 -1.99 -21.13
CA GLY A 98 -23.47 -3.00 -21.64
C GLY A 98 -22.05 -2.82 -21.09
N SER A 99 -21.60 -1.57 -20.93
CA SER A 99 -20.35 -1.20 -20.25
C SER A 99 -20.43 -1.31 -18.72
N GLY A 100 -21.63 -1.46 -18.16
CA GLY A 100 -21.86 -1.36 -16.72
C GLY A 100 -21.72 0.07 -16.19
N TYR A 101 -21.96 1.07 -17.05
CA TYR A 101 -21.85 2.50 -16.76
C TYR A 101 -20.46 2.92 -16.24
N GLN A 102 -19.41 2.29 -16.77
CA GLN A 102 -18.02 2.62 -16.48
C GLN A 102 -17.19 2.61 -17.76
N ASP A 103 -16.20 3.49 -17.80
CA ASP A 103 -15.19 3.56 -18.85
C ASP A 103 -13.86 4.04 -18.24
N VAL A 104 -12.76 3.96 -18.97
CA VAL A 104 -11.42 4.22 -18.44
C VAL A 104 -10.59 5.13 -19.35
N ILE A 105 -9.86 6.04 -18.73
CA ILE A 105 -8.77 6.79 -19.37
C ILE A 105 -7.48 5.99 -19.16
N ARG A 106 -6.73 5.74 -20.24
CA ARG A 106 -5.48 4.97 -20.23
C ARG A 106 -4.31 5.87 -20.56
N ILE A 107 -3.37 5.98 -19.65
CA ILE A 107 -2.18 6.81 -19.78
C ILE A 107 -0.94 5.92 -19.58
N GLN A 108 -0.03 5.92 -20.54
CA GLN A 108 1.29 5.29 -20.41
C GLN A 108 2.30 6.38 -20.03
N PRO A 109 2.98 6.29 -18.87
CA PRO A 109 4.13 7.13 -18.59
C PRO A 109 5.21 6.94 -19.65
N VAL A 110 5.85 8.04 -20.05
CA VAL A 110 7.02 8.00 -20.91
C VAL A 110 8.24 8.26 -20.06
N TYR A 111 9.14 7.28 -20.00
CA TYR A 111 10.45 7.44 -19.38
C TYR A 111 11.26 8.51 -20.13
N ASN A 112 11.54 9.64 -19.48
CA ASN A 112 12.16 10.79 -20.12
C ASN A 112 13.37 11.34 -19.33
N GLN A 113 14.38 10.50 -19.14
CA GLN A 113 15.63 10.94 -18.54
C GLN A 113 16.31 12.10 -19.31
N PRO A 114 16.89 13.09 -18.62
CA PRO A 114 16.89 13.33 -17.18
C PRO A 114 15.87 14.44 -16.83
N SER A 115 14.59 14.12 -16.72
CA SER A 115 13.68 15.01 -15.99
C SER A 115 14.21 15.19 -14.56
N ALA A 116 14.05 16.37 -13.97
CA ALA A 116 14.44 16.65 -12.58
C ALA A 116 13.22 16.78 -11.66
N SER A 117 12.01 16.63 -12.20
CA SER A 117 10.76 16.90 -11.48
C SER A 117 9.63 16.00 -11.93
N ASP A 118 8.76 15.66 -11.00
CA ASP A 118 7.51 14.98 -11.31
C ASP A 118 6.68 15.80 -12.32
N ALA A 119 6.02 15.11 -13.25
CA ALA A 119 5.00 15.71 -14.10
C ALA A 119 3.63 15.56 -13.43
N VAL A 120 2.90 16.67 -13.29
CA VAL A 120 1.55 16.68 -12.71
C VAL A 120 0.55 16.94 -13.84
N LEU A 121 -0.35 15.99 -14.04
CA LEU A 121 -1.45 16.05 -14.99
C LEU A 121 -2.75 16.30 -14.22
N GLU A 122 -3.47 17.34 -14.62
CA GLU A 122 -4.84 17.59 -14.21
C GLU A 122 -5.77 17.14 -15.34
N ILE A 123 -6.58 16.12 -15.05
CA ILE A 123 -7.51 15.51 -15.99
C ILE A 123 -8.92 15.93 -15.59
N THR A 124 -9.63 16.62 -16.48
CA THR A 124 -10.95 17.18 -16.20
C THR A 124 -12.00 16.61 -17.13
N LEU A 125 -13.15 16.22 -16.58
CA LEU A 125 -14.31 15.78 -17.35
C LEU A 125 -15.03 16.99 -17.95
N THR A 126 -15.23 16.97 -19.27
CA THR A 126 -15.81 18.08 -20.03
C THR A 126 -16.95 17.60 -20.93
N ASN A 127 -17.77 18.53 -21.44
CA ASN A 127 -18.82 18.30 -22.42
C ASN A 127 -19.79 17.12 -22.11
N PRO A 128 -20.30 16.98 -20.86
CA PRO A 128 -21.16 15.85 -20.49
C PRO A 128 -22.46 15.87 -21.29
N GLN A 129 -22.87 14.69 -21.78
CA GLN A 129 -24.16 14.45 -22.42
C GLN A 129 -25.05 13.65 -21.46
N ASN A 130 -26.33 14.01 -21.35
CA ASN A 130 -27.28 13.35 -20.44
C ASN A 130 -26.86 13.33 -18.96
N GLY A 131 -26.08 14.31 -18.51
CA GLY A 131 -25.69 14.43 -17.11
C GLY A 131 -24.79 15.63 -16.86
N VAL A 132 -24.22 15.69 -15.66
CA VAL A 132 -23.24 16.71 -15.24
C VAL A 132 -21.89 16.09 -14.90
N ALA A 133 -20.81 16.87 -14.98
CA ALA A 133 -19.49 16.44 -14.52
C ALA A 133 -19.35 16.66 -13.01
N GLY A 134 -18.81 15.67 -12.31
CA GLY A 134 -18.67 15.64 -10.86
C GLY A 134 -19.97 15.29 -10.12
N PHE A 135 -19.89 15.22 -8.80
CA PHE A 135 -21.05 15.06 -7.94
C PHE A 135 -22.01 16.24 -8.12
N PRO A 136 -23.32 15.98 -8.27
CA PRO A 136 -24.34 17.01 -8.38
C PRO A 136 -24.32 17.96 -7.18
N GLY A 137 -24.19 19.25 -7.45
CA GLY A 137 -23.99 20.29 -6.44
C GLY A 137 -23.19 21.47 -7.00
N PRO A 138 -22.99 22.55 -6.22
CA PRO A 138 -22.30 23.75 -6.66
C PRO A 138 -20.79 23.51 -6.93
N ASP A 139 -20.20 22.51 -6.29
CA ASP A 139 -18.75 22.32 -6.26
C ASP A 139 -18.25 21.32 -7.32
N GLY A 140 -19.14 20.55 -7.96
CA GLY A 140 -18.75 19.59 -9.01
C GLY A 140 -17.69 18.56 -8.56
N ASN A 141 -17.66 18.18 -7.28
CA ASN A 141 -16.60 17.36 -6.71
C ASN A 141 -16.33 16.09 -7.54
N ASN A 142 -15.06 15.70 -7.69
CA ASN A 142 -14.64 14.56 -8.50
C ASN A 142 -14.90 14.70 -10.02
N SER A 143 -15.08 15.91 -10.54
CA SER A 143 -14.97 16.21 -11.98
C SER A 143 -13.54 16.26 -12.49
N THR A 144 -12.57 16.31 -11.58
CA THR A 144 -11.14 16.47 -11.87
C THR A 144 -10.32 15.40 -11.15
N TYR A 145 -9.25 14.95 -11.78
CA TYR A 145 -8.31 13.93 -11.29
C TYR A 145 -6.87 14.42 -11.43
N LEU A 146 -6.09 14.33 -10.37
CA LEU A 146 -4.67 14.66 -10.37
C LEU A 146 -3.82 13.39 -10.51
N LEU A 147 -3.16 13.21 -11.64
CA LEU A 147 -2.17 12.17 -11.84
C LEU A 147 -0.76 12.76 -11.69
N THR A 148 0.02 12.26 -10.75
CA THR A 148 1.45 12.59 -10.64
C THR A 148 2.27 11.47 -11.26
N ILE A 149 2.94 11.77 -12.37
CA ILE A 149 3.98 10.91 -12.94
C ILE A 149 5.28 11.30 -12.25
N LYS A 150 5.67 10.47 -11.30
CA LYS A 150 6.89 10.62 -10.54
C LYS A 150 8.07 10.35 -11.45
N ASN A 151 8.98 11.30 -11.47
CA ASN A 151 10.28 11.07 -12.03
C ASN A 151 10.94 9.90 -11.28
N GLU A 152 11.78 9.15 -11.98
CA GLU A 152 12.64 8.20 -11.31
C GLU A 152 13.64 8.97 -10.46
N CYS A 153 13.47 8.88 -9.14
CA CYS A 153 14.58 9.07 -8.24
C CYS A 153 15.75 8.19 -8.73
N THR A 154 16.98 8.69 -8.67
CA THR A 154 18.15 7.84 -8.93
C THR A 154 18.07 6.66 -7.97
N ARG A 155 17.84 5.45 -8.49
CA ARG A 155 17.74 4.23 -7.67
C ARG A 155 18.95 4.18 -6.75
N ILE A 156 18.69 4.29 -5.45
CA ILE A 156 19.75 4.25 -4.46
C ILE A 156 20.23 2.79 -4.37
N PRO A 157 21.52 2.48 -4.62
CA PRO A 157 22.03 1.12 -4.50
C PRO A 157 21.66 0.50 -3.15
N VAL A 158 21.31 -0.79 -3.15
CA VAL A 158 20.97 -1.54 -1.93
C VAL A 158 22.22 -1.76 -1.06
N GLY A 159 23.41 -1.77 -1.67
CA GLY A 159 24.66 -1.81 -0.92
C GLY A 159 24.94 -0.49 -0.20
N GLY A 160 25.35 -0.57 1.07
CA GLY A 160 25.64 0.61 1.89
C GLY A 160 25.64 0.32 3.38
N THR A 161 25.85 1.36 4.18
CA THR A 161 25.76 1.31 5.64
C THR A 161 24.44 1.92 6.08
N TYR A 162 23.73 1.22 6.96
CA TYR A 162 22.38 1.56 7.41
C TYR A 162 22.36 1.75 8.93
N VAL A 163 21.62 2.75 9.39
CA VAL A 163 21.13 2.75 10.77
C VAL A 163 19.88 1.88 10.84
N SER A 164 19.79 1.05 11.87
CA SER A 164 18.64 0.19 12.10
C SER A 164 17.83 0.63 13.30
N LEU A 165 16.52 0.36 13.25
CA LEU A 165 15.66 0.22 14.42
C LEU A 165 14.98 -1.13 14.32
N THR A 166 15.12 -1.93 15.37
CA THR A 166 14.60 -3.30 15.39
C THR A 166 13.74 -3.55 16.61
N THR A 167 12.62 -4.24 16.39
CA THR A 167 11.77 -4.76 17.47
C THR A 167 11.57 -6.25 17.29
N GLY A 168 11.65 -7.03 18.35
CA GLY A 168 11.49 -8.48 18.26
C GLY A 168 11.35 -9.17 19.60
N GLN A 169 11.04 -10.46 19.52
CA GLN A 169 10.81 -11.32 20.67
C GLN A 169 11.59 -12.63 20.50
N SER A 170 12.36 -12.99 21.54
CA SER A 170 12.91 -14.34 21.68
C SER A 170 11.90 -15.26 22.38
N THR A 171 11.95 -16.53 22.02
CA THR A 171 11.23 -17.61 22.72
C THR A 171 12.06 -18.23 23.84
N ASP A 172 13.34 -17.88 23.95
CA ASP A 172 14.22 -18.35 25.00
C ASP A 172 13.84 -17.72 26.35
N GLY A 173 13.86 -18.54 27.40
CA GLY A 173 13.56 -18.11 28.76
C GLY A 173 14.59 -17.13 29.34
N CYS A 174 15.77 -16.99 28.74
CA CYS A 174 16.74 -15.96 29.14
C CYS A 174 16.29 -14.54 28.78
N CYS A 175 15.46 -14.38 27.74
CA CYS A 175 15.05 -13.09 27.20
C CYS A 175 13.54 -13.05 26.94
N PRO A 176 12.71 -13.13 28.00
CA PRO A 176 11.27 -13.28 27.86
C PRO A 176 10.55 -12.01 27.42
N ASP A 177 11.16 -10.83 27.60
CA ASP A 177 10.56 -9.55 27.27
C ASP A 177 10.89 -9.11 25.85
N GLU A 178 9.93 -8.47 25.19
CA GLU A 178 10.14 -7.88 23.86
C GLU A 178 11.20 -6.79 23.94
N VAL A 179 12.16 -6.83 23.01
CA VAL A 179 13.12 -5.75 22.81
C VAL A 179 12.57 -4.84 21.72
N ALA A 180 12.32 -3.57 22.04
CA ALA A 180 11.73 -2.61 21.12
C ALA A 180 12.69 -1.48 20.75
N ASN A 181 12.68 -1.08 19.48
CA ASN A 181 13.48 0.03 18.92
C ASN A 181 14.98 -0.08 19.24
N HIS A 182 15.53 -1.29 19.26
CA HIS A 182 16.96 -1.51 19.41
C HIS A 182 17.68 -0.90 18.19
N ALA A 183 18.60 0.01 18.46
CA ALA A 183 19.33 0.73 17.42
C ALA A 183 20.71 0.10 17.19
N SER A 184 21.04 -0.17 15.93
CA SER A 184 22.34 -0.71 15.54
C SER A 184 22.77 -0.15 14.17
N VAL A 185 23.89 -0.64 13.65
CA VAL A 185 24.38 -0.36 12.30
C VAL A 185 24.51 -1.67 11.54
N VAL A 186 23.94 -1.71 10.34
CA VAL A 186 23.99 -2.85 9.44
C VAL A 186 24.69 -2.44 8.15
N THR A 187 25.64 -3.23 7.70
CA THR A 187 26.24 -3.05 6.36
C THR A 187 25.66 -4.07 5.41
N ILE A 188 25.22 -3.62 4.25
CA ILE A 188 24.78 -4.46 3.14
C ILE A 188 25.83 -4.36 2.04
N THR A 189 26.42 -5.50 1.66
CA THR A 189 27.44 -5.59 0.61
C THR A 189 26.83 -6.16 -0.66
N ASP A 190 27.02 -5.46 -1.79
CA ASP A 190 26.58 -5.94 -3.11
C ASP A 190 27.58 -6.98 -3.67
N ASN A 191 27.07 -8.15 -4.03
CA ASN A 191 27.86 -9.23 -4.61
C ASN A 191 28.03 -9.11 -6.13
N GLY A 192 27.31 -8.18 -6.78
CA GLY A 192 27.37 -7.94 -8.22
C GLY A 192 26.56 -8.91 -9.07
N ASP A 193 25.76 -9.78 -8.45
CA ASP A 193 24.93 -10.80 -9.10
C ASP A 193 23.42 -10.68 -8.76
N GLY A 194 23.01 -9.58 -8.14
CA GLY A 194 21.64 -9.35 -7.67
C GLY A 194 21.37 -9.88 -6.26
N THR A 195 22.38 -10.46 -5.61
CA THR A 195 22.36 -10.81 -4.19
C THR A 195 23.20 -9.85 -3.36
N TYR A 196 22.87 -9.76 -2.08
CA TYR A 196 23.55 -8.90 -1.12
C TYR A 196 23.87 -9.69 0.16
N GLU A 197 24.98 -9.37 0.80
CA GLU A 197 25.32 -9.88 2.13
C GLU A 197 24.97 -8.83 3.20
N VAL A 198 24.12 -9.19 4.16
CA VAL A 198 23.77 -8.34 5.30
C VAL A 198 24.69 -8.69 6.46
N SER A 199 25.39 -7.74 7.07
CA SER A 199 26.39 -8.01 8.13
C SER A 199 25.80 -8.63 9.40
N ASP A 200 24.56 -8.26 9.72
CA ASP A 200 23.77 -8.80 10.83
C ASP A 200 22.28 -8.80 10.48
N PHE A 201 21.71 -9.99 10.27
CA PHE A 201 20.29 -10.14 9.91
C PHE A 201 19.33 -9.63 11.00
N SER A 202 19.75 -9.67 12.26
CA SER A 202 18.94 -9.33 13.42
C SER A 202 19.07 -7.86 13.80
N ALA A 203 20.05 -7.17 13.21
CA ALA A 203 20.39 -5.78 13.49
C ALA A 203 20.54 -5.51 14.99
N GLY A 204 21.30 -6.37 15.67
CA GLY A 204 21.65 -6.32 17.09
C GLY A 204 20.80 -7.22 17.99
N LEU A 205 19.57 -7.56 17.60
CA LEU A 205 18.65 -8.29 18.49
C LEU A 205 19.14 -9.68 18.89
N TYR A 206 19.69 -10.44 17.94
CA TYR A 206 20.14 -11.80 18.23
C TYR A 206 21.36 -11.77 19.16
N LEU A 207 22.24 -10.78 19.01
CA LEU A 207 23.38 -10.57 19.88
C LEU A 207 22.94 -10.19 21.31
N GLU A 208 21.94 -9.31 21.42
CA GLU A 208 21.33 -8.94 22.71
C GLU A 208 20.75 -10.16 23.45
N TRP A 209 20.04 -11.04 22.73
CA TRP A 209 19.39 -12.20 23.35
C TRP A 209 20.35 -13.32 23.72
N TYR A 210 21.35 -13.57 22.87
CA TYR A 210 22.22 -14.74 22.98
C TYR A 210 23.59 -14.43 23.60
N ASP A 211 23.84 -13.22 24.10
CA ASP A 211 25.08 -12.88 24.83
C ASP A 211 25.32 -13.80 26.04
N VAL A 212 24.25 -14.23 26.73
CA VAL A 212 24.33 -15.21 27.84
C VAL A 212 24.93 -16.56 27.44
N TYR A 213 24.88 -16.89 26.15
CA TYR A 213 25.46 -18.10 25.56
C TYR A 213 26.81 -17.86 24.87
N GLY A 214 27.38 -16.66 25.02
CA GLY A 214 28.67 -16.29 24.45
C GLY A 214 28.62 -15.77 23.01
N VAL A 215 27.42 -15.45 22.50
CA VAL A 215 27.27 -14.75 21.22
C VAL A 215 27.54 -13.26 21.44
N THR A 216 28.80 -12.87 21.25
CA THR A 216 29.26 -11.50 21.55
C THR A 216 28.85 -10.51 20.46
N ALA A 217 28.75 -9.22 20.82
CA ALA A 217 28.41 -8.10 19.93
C ALA A 217 29.25 -7.99 18.63
N ASP A 218 30.46 -8.56 18.61
CA ASP A 218 31.35 -8.53 17.45
C ASP A 218 31.16 -9.73 16.50
N LEU A 219 30.27 -10.68 16.82
CA LEU A 219 30.05 -11.85 15.97
C LEU A 219 29.27 -11.44 14.72
N PRO A 220 29.82 -11.59 13.50
CA PRO A 220 29.06 -11.36 12.28
C PRO A 220 27.90 -12.36 12.19
N LEU A 221 26.72 -11.88 11.81
CA LEU A 221 25.54 -12.71 11.58
C LEU A 221 25.09 -12.60 10.11
N PRO A 222 25.92 -13.05 9.16
CA PRO A 222 25.67 -12.79 7.75
C PRO A 222 24.52 -13.64 7.21
N VAL A 223 23.70 -13.00 6.39
CA VAL A 223 22.65 -13.66 5.59
C VAL A 223 22.64 -13.09 4.18
N THR A 224 22.07 -13.86 3.26
CA THR A 224 21.80 -13.39 1.90
C THR A 224 20.49 -12.63 1.88
N LEU A 225 20.53 -11.45 1.29
CA LEU A 225 19.39 -10.63 0.93
C LEU A 225 19.24 -10.59 -0.59
N THR A 226 18.02 -10.67 -1.10
CA THR A 226 17.71 -10.43 -2.51
C THR A 226 16.61 -9.40 -2.65
N VAL A 227 16.64 -8.66 -3.77
CA VAL A 227 15.66 -7.62 -4.07
C VAL A 227 15.10 -7.86 -5.47
N ASP A 228 13.80 -8.13 -5.56
CA ASP A 228 13.04 -8.23 -6.80
C ASP A 228 11.96 -7.14 -6.84
N GLY A 229 12.18 -6.12 -7.67
CA GLY A 229 11.40 -4.88 -7.62
C GLY A 229 11.47 -4.21 -6.24
N SER A 230 10.33 -4.16 -5.55
CA SER A 230 10.23 -3.65 -4.17
C SER A 230 10.20 -4.74 -3.10
N VAL A 231 10.28 -6.02 -3.47
CA VAL A 231 10.22 -7.14 -2.54
C VAL A 231 11.62 -7.51 -2.08
N VAL A 232 11.80 -7.61 -0.76
CA VAL A 232 13.03 -8.09 -0.12
C VAL A 232 12.80 -9.50 0.40
N THR A 233 13.76 -10.39 0.21
CA THR A 233 13.81 -11.69 0.91
C THR A 233 15.15 -11.88 1.57
N ILE A 234 15.13 -12.55 2.73
CA ILE A 234 16.32 -12.89 3.51
C ILE A 234 16.37 -14.39 3.72
N SER A 235 17.56 -14.96 3.57
CA SER A 235 17.82 -16.37 3.84
C SER A 235 19.25 -16.60 4.32
N GLY A 236 19.41 -17.48 5.30
CA GLY A 236 20.73 -17.90 5.77
C GLY A 236 20.62 -18.86 6.95
N SER A 237 21.62 -18.83 7.81
CA SER A 237 21.67 -19.65 9.04
C SER A 237 22.18 -18.82 10.20
N GLU A 238 21.65 -19.09 11.39
CA GLU A 238 22.12 -18.49 12.64
C GLU A 238 23.25 -19.33 13.28
N PRO A 239 23.99 -18.81 14.28
CA PRO A 239 25.17 -19.45 14.87
C PRO A 239 25.00 -20.89 15.38
N PHE A 240 23.81 -21.30 15.81
CA PHE A 240 23.50 -22.68 16.23
C PHE A 240 23.08 -23.59 15.08
N GLY A 241 23.08 -23.09 13.84
CA GLY A 241 22.94 -23.87 12.61
C GLY A 241 21.50 -24.06 12.12
N THR A 242 20.50 -23.43 12.75
CA THR A 242 19.15 -23.41 12.20
C THR A 242 19.00 -22.36 11.10
N SER A 243 17.99 -22.52 10.25
CA SER A 243 17.72 -21.58 9.16
C SER A 243 17.16 -20.27 9.68
N VAL A 244 17.59 -19.17 9.06
CA VAL A 244 16.96 -17.85 9.14
C VAL A 244 16.25 -17.57 7.82
N SER A 245 15.02 -17.09 7.88
CA SER A 245 14.27 -16.62 6.70
C SER A 245 13.45 -15.39 7.03
N GLY A 246 13.21 -14.57 6.00
CA GLY A 246 12.48 -13.33 6.16
C GLY A 246 12.01 -12.72 4.84
N SER A 247 11.09 -11.77 4.94
CA SER A 247 10.62 -11.00 3.79
C SER A 247 10.31 -9.56 4.18
N GLY A 248 10.27 -8.68 3.19
CA GLY A 248 10.20 -7.26 3.43
C GLY A 248 10.01 -6.44 2.17
N THR A 249 10.28 -5.14 2.30
CA THR A 249 10.21 -4.16 1.23
C THR A 249 11.48 -3.33 1.10
N TYR A 250 11.77 -2.90 -0.12
CA TYR A 250 12.81 -1.94 -0.46
C TYR A 250 12.17 -0.75 -1.17
N GLU A 251 12.49 0.45 -0.68
CA GLU A 251 12.03 1.72 -1.26
C GLU A 251 13.17 2.35 -2.06
N LYS A 252 12.99 2.41 -3.39
CA LYS A 252 14.06 2.72 -4.34
C LYS A 252 14.59 4.16 -4.26
N CYS A 253 13.79 5.09 -3.73
CA CYS A 253 14.14 6.52 -3.68
C CYS A 253 14.87 6.97 -2.42
N SER A 254 14.57 6.33 -1.29
CA SER A 254 15.18 6.58 0.01
C SER A 254 16.27 5.57 0.33
N GLY A 255 16.30 4.45 -0.39
CA GLY A 255 17.13 3.30 -0.06
C GLY A 255 16.64 2.55 1.18
N ALA A 256 15.52 2.93 1.78
CA ALA A 256 15.01 2.32 3.00
C ALA A 256 14.61 0.86 2.76
N ILE A 257 14.95 0.01 3.73
CA ILE A 257 14.61 -1.42 3.71
C ILE A 257 13.88 -1.75 5.00
N THR A 258 12.77 -2.47 4.91
CA THR A 258 12.09 -3.02 6.09
C THR A 258 11.87 -4.51 5.87
N TYR A 259 12.19 -5.34 6.85
CA TYR A 259 11.93 -6.78 6.76
C TYR A 259 11.57 -7.39 8.11
N THR A 260 10.82 -8.48 8.06
CA THR A 260 10.65 -9.38 9.19
C THR A 260 11.49 -10.63 8.98
N TRP A 261 11.98 -11.21 10.07
CA TRP A 261 12.73 -12.46 10.04
C TRP A 261 12.25 -13.41 11.13
N SER A 262 12.49 -14.69 10.91
CA SER A 262 12.33 -15.75 11.89
C SER A 262 13.46 -16.77 11.79
N ASN A 263 13.79 -17.44 12.90
CA ASN A 263 14.78 -18.51 12.94
C ASN A 263 14.13 -19.87 13.29
N GLY A 264 14.95 -20.94 13.37
CA GLY A 264 14.47 -22.28 13.72
C GLY A 264 14.01 -22.44 15.18
N TYR A 265 14.26 -21.46 16.03
CA TYR A 265 13.76 -21.41 17.41
C TYR A 265 12.43 -20.66 17.53
N SER A 266 11.90 -20.14 16.44
CA SER A 266 10.68 -19.30 16.40
C SER A 266 10.87 -17.91 17.03
N ASP A 267 12.12 -17.46 17.18
CA ASP A 267 12.37 -16.05 17.46
C ASP A 267 12.01 -15.22 16.24
N THR A 268 11.56 -14.00 16.46
CA THR A 268 11.15 -13.11 15.37
C THR A 268 11.61 -11.69 15.62
N GLY A 269 11.87 -10.96 14.53
CA GLY A 269 12.19 -9.54 14.58
C GLY A 269 11.71 -8.80 13.34
N THR A 270 11.39 -7.52 13.52
CA THR A 270 11.10 -6.55 12.45
C THR A 270 12.20 -5.51 12.45
N VAL A 271 12.94 -5.43 11.35
CA VAL A 271 14.08 -4.53 11.16
C VAL A 271 13.66 -3.42 10.20
N SER A 272 13.89 -2.17 10.59
CA SER A 272 13.78 -0.99 9.72
C SER A 272 15.16 -0.39 9.52
N LEU A 273 15.62 -0.33 8.27
CA LEU A 273 16.93 0.18 7.87
C LEU A 273 16.78 1.51 7.13
N THR A 274 17.52 2.52 7.59
CA THR A 274 17.66 3.82 6.91
C THR A 274 19.11 3.99 6.46
N LEU A 275 19.31 4.25 5.17
CA LEU A 275 20.65 4.40 4.61
C LEU A 275 21.36 5.62 5.22
N GLN A 276 22.62 5.45 5.63
CA GLN A 276 23.49 6.57 6.00
C GLN A 276 24.05 7.20 4.72
N GLN A 277 23.72 8.48 4.52
CA GLN A 277 24.25 9.30 3.42
C GLN A 277 25.60 9.93 3.78
#